data_AF-G9ZJS0-F1
#
_entry.id   AF-G9ZJS0-F1
#
_cell.length_a   1.000
_cell.length_b   1.000
_cell.length_c   1.000
_cell.angle_alpha   90.00
_cell.angle_beta   90.00
_cell.angle_gamma   90.00
#
_symmetry.space_group_name_H-M   'P 1'
#
loop_
_entity.id
_entity.type
_entity.pdbx_description
1 polymer ?
#
loop_
_entity_poly.entity_id
_entity_poly.type
_entity_poly.pdbx_seq_one_letter_code
_entity_poly.pdbx_strand_id
1 'polypeptide(L)'
;MTDFLPLLAFPQARIIPPPKGREIPLGQPHVPAHEEQVQRLDEQLYELRQDFARYKADISPSMSGFEPEAVLVIEIAGSVAEFRQAVEAAGLEWLVEWELGDIPPDNDFFVPDNEGKRTDNPVGGRMFLSLGNEAGLQEILSLWEQWRDRKTLPHGKGKWTAVFNQMIQIRRWGIEEVLRETRMLDLWRDMLDPVDPEQTIRCQLELFYRKAKNKRTRSEQQVRVLVEAISGRLLGDFIDMPEIAFHAVKIELPAQSIRQLLAELDNGADKTTIQLFKCHEIMYFRPTGQSLAVIADGEGIETEIAEGEGTTDLPIVAAILDGAPNMQHLALQSRLLLDDPDNLASLYQPGRRSMARQWLP
;
A
#
# COMPACT_ATOMS: atom_id res chain seq x y z
N MET A 1 7.39 -47.36 -16.80
CA MET A 1 6.63 -46.43 -17.65
C MET A 1 6.71 -45.09 -16.96
N THR A 2 7.32 -44.10 -17.62
CA THR A 2 7.61 -42.77 -17.07
C THR A 2 6.34 -41.93 -17.07
N ASP A 3 5.93 -41.50 -15.87
CA ASP A 3 4.82 -40.59 -15.64
C ASP A 3 5.17 -39.19 -16.19
N PHE A 4 4.69 -38.90 -17.40
CA PHE A 4 4.78 -37.57 -17.97
C PHE A 4 3.65 -36.70 -17.39
N LEU A 5 3.97 -35.88 -16.40
CA LEU A 5 3.15 -34.71 -16.06
C LEU A 5 3.12 -33.77 -17.28
N PRO A 6 1.97 -33.18 -17.64
CA PRO A 6 1.92 -32.21 -18.73
C PRO A 6 2.78 -31.00 -18.37
N LEU A 7 3.83 -30.77 -19.16
CA LEU A 7 4.65 -29.56 -19.10
C LEU A 7 3.79 -28.36 -19.50
N LEU A 8 3.38 -27.57 -18.51
CA LEU A 8 2.84 -26.22 -18.70
C LEU A 8 3.95 -25.31 -19.23
N ALA A 9 4.07 -25.21 -20.55
CA ALA A 9 4.94 -24.24 -21.21
C ALA A 9 4.23 -22.87 -21.28
N PHE A 10 4.54 -21.98 -20.34
CA PHE A 10 4.16 -20.58 -20.45
C PHE A 10 4.96 -19.92 -21.58
N PRO A 11 4.35 -19.10 -22.45
CA PRO A 11 5.12 -18.25 -23.35
C PRO A 11 5.98 -17.30 -22.50
N GLN A 12 7.16 -16.92 -23.02
CA GLN A 12 7.97 -15.88 -22.38
C GLN A 12 7.13 -14.61 -22.20
N ALA A 13 7.16 -14.04 -20.99
CA ALA A 13 6.55 -12.76 -20.70
C ALA A 13 7.06 -11.71 -21.71
N ARG A 14 6.13 -11.01 -22.36
CA ARG A 14 6.47 -9.88 -23.23
C ARG A 14 6.20 -8.61 -22.44
N ILE A 15 7.22 -7.78 -22.30
CA ILE A 15 7.10 -6.45 -21.71
C ILE A 15 6.46 -5.56 -22.77
N ILE A 16 5.25 -5.08 -22.50
CA ILE A 16 4.58 -4.07 -23.32
C ILE A 16 4.91 -2.71 -22.67
N PRO A 17 5.55 -1.77 -23.38
CA PRO A 17 5.78 -0.45 -22.82
C PRO A 17 4.42 0.21 -22.55
N PRO A 18 4.22 0.85 -21.38
CA PRO A 18 2.98 1.56 -21.13
C PRO A 18 2.77 2.63 -22.20
N PRO A 19 1.51 2.97 -22.55
CA PRO A 19 1.24 4.08 -23.44
C PRO A 19 1.94 5.32 -22.89
N LYS A 20 2.57 6.10 -23.77
CA LYS A 20 3.20 7.36 -23.37
C LYS A 20 2.11 8.28 -22.83
N GLY A 21 2.03 8.36 -21.50
CA GLY A 21 1.19 9.31 -20.81
C GLY A 21 1.51 10.71 -21.32
N ARG A 22 0.48 11.53 -21.47
CA ARG A 22 0.67 12.96 -21.69
C ARG A 22 1.22 13.50 -20.37
N GLU A 23 2.45 13.99 -20.35
CA GLU A 23 2.94 14.77 -19.22
C GLU A 23 2.01 15.98 -19.09
N ILE A 24 1.06 15.90 -18.17
CA ILE A 24 0.30 17.08 -17.78
C ILE A 24 1.32 17.92 -17.01
N PRO A 25 1.72 19.11 -17.51
CA PRO A 25 2.61 19.96 -16.75
C PRO A 25 1.89 20.28 -15.44
N LEU A 26 2.36 19.69 -14.35
CA LEU A 26 1.95 20.07 -13.01
C LEU A 26 2.43 21.50 -12.83
N GLY A 27 1.52 22.46 -13.03
CA GLY A 27 1.77 23.85 -12.68
C GLY A 27 2.22 23.93 -11.22
N GLN A 28 3.07 24.91 -10.88
CA GLN A 28 3.40 25.12 -9.48
C GLN A 28 2.10 25.44 -8.72
N PRO A 29 1.73 24.61 -7.73
CA PRO A 29 0.53 24.90 -6.96
C PRO A 29 0.74 26.20 -6.19
N HIS A 30 -0.35 26.93 -5.97
CA HIS A 30 -0.41 27.87 -4.88
C HIS A 30 -0.11 27.12 -3.57
N VAL A 31 0.61 27.76 -2.67
CA VAL A 31 0.94 27.28 -1.34
C VAL A 31 0.61 28.39 -0.34
N PRO A 32 0.27 28.05 0.90
CA PRO A 32 -0.07 29.05 1.91
C PRO A 32 1.10 29.97 2.23
N ALA A 33 0.81 31.12 2.83
CA ALA A 33 1.84 32.04 3.28
C ALA A 33 2.69 31.40 4.39
N HIS A 34 3.93 31.87 4.57
CA HIS A 34 4.87 31.31 5.56
C HIS A 34 4.25 31.12 6.95
N GLU A 35 3.57 32.14 7.49
CA GLU A 35 2.99 32.07 8.84
C GLU A 35 1.83 31.07 8.95
N GLU A 36 1.01 30.97 7.90
CA GLU A 36 -0.10 30.00 7.84
C GLU A 36 0.45 28.57 7.75
N GLN A 37 1.50 28.38 6.93
CA GLN A 37 2.17 27.10 6.80
C GLN A 37 2.89 26.68 8.09
N VAL A 38 3.48 27.64 8.81
CA VAL A 38 4.02 27.43 10.16
C VAL A 38 2.94 26.94 11.10
N GLN A 39 1.79 27.63 11.15
CA GLN A 39 0.69 27.23 12.02
C GLN A 39 0.20 25.81 11.74
N ARG A 40 0.08 25.44 10.45
CA ARG A 40 -0.37 24.11 10.03
C ARG A 40 0.60 22.99 10.37
N LEU A 41 1.89 23.19 10.10
CA LEU A 41 2.88 22.15 10.27
C LEU A 41 3.41 22.05 11.71
N ASP A 42 3.35 23.12 12.51
CA ASP A 42 3.76 23.05 13.93
C ASP A 42 2.92 22.02 14.70
N GLU A 43 1.61 21.95 14.45
CA GLU A 43 0.73 20.95 15.05
C GLU A 43 1.11 19.53 14.60
N GLN A 44 1.24 19.30 13.29
CA GLN A 44 1.57 17.97 12.76
C GLN A 44 2.94 17.46 13.23
N LEU A 45 3.96 18.32 13.25
CA LEU A 45 5.30 17.95 13.71
C LEU A 45 5.35 17.73 15.23
N TYR A 46 4.54 18.49 15.98
CA TYR A 46 4.35 18.24 17.41
C TYR A 46 3.72 16.87 17.66
N GLU A 47 2.65 16.54 16.94
CA GLU A 47 1.98 15.24 17.00
C GLU A 47 2.91 14.10 16.58
N LEU A 48 3.63 14.25 15.46
CA LEU A 48 4.61 13.28 14.99
C LEU A 48 5.67 12.97 16.06
N ARG A 49 6.19 14.01 16.72
CA ARG A 49 7.17 13.86 17.80
C ARG A 49 6.58 13.10 18.99
N GLN A 50 5.34 13.42 19.38
CA GLN A 50 4.66 12.70 20.46
C GLN A 50 4.38 11.24 20.10
N ASP A 51 3.92 10.98 18.88
CA ASP A 51 3.60 9.64 18.40
C ASP A 51 4.86 8.78 18.32
N PHE A 52 5.96 9.30 17.78
CA PHE A 52 7.23 8.59 17.76
C PHE A 52 7.76 8.27 19.17
N ALA A 53 7.64 9.21 20.12
CA ALA A 53 8.04 8.96 21.50
C ALA A 53 7.21 7.85 22.17
N ARG A 54 5.90 7.81 21.91
CA ARG A 54 5.01 6.73 22.39
C ARG A 54 5.35 5.40 21.74
N TYR A 55 5.51 5.38 20.42
CA TYR A 55 5.91 4.19 19.68
C TYR A 55 7.23 3.62 20.20
N LYS A 56 8.23 4.48 20.46
CA LYS A 56 9.48 4.07 21.11
C LYS A 56 9.24 3.40 22.46
N ALA A 57 8.44 4.02 23.32
CA ALA A 57 8.14 3.47 24.65
C ALA A 57 7.42 2.12 24.56
N ASP A 58 6.50 1.98 23.61
CA ASP A 58 5.71 0.77 23.38
C ASP A 58 6.55 -0.40 22.86
N ILE A 59 7.48 -0.13 21.93
CA ILE A 59 8.22 -1.19 21.24
C ILE A 59 9.55 -1.54 21.92
N SER A 60 10.10 -0.64 22.75
CA SER A 60 11.38 -0.85 23.46
C SER A 60 11.46 -2.17 24.26
N PRO A 61 10.42 -2.61 25.01
CA PRO A 61 10.46 -3.87 25.75
C PRO A 61 10.61 -5.10 24.84
N SER A 62 10.01 -5.07 23.66
CA SER A 62 10.04 -6.16 22.67
C SER A 62 11.25 -6.10 21.75
N MET A 63 11.99 -4.98 21.74
CA MET A 63 13.06 -4.66 20.80
C MET A 63 14.42 -4.49 21.49
N SER A 64 14.71 -5.31 22.50
CA SER A 64 15.99 -5.26 23.23
C SER A 64 17.17 -5.41 22.27
N GLY A 65 17.99 -4.35 22.15
CA GLY A 65 19.17 -4.32 21.28
C GLY A 65 18.98 -3.66 19.90
N PHE A 66 17.80 -3.10 19.63
CA PHE A 66 17.47 -2.49 18.35
C PHE A 66 17.16 -0.99 18.48
N GLU A 67 17.69 -0.17 17.58
CA GLU A 67 17.26 1.22 17.45
C GLU A 67 15.83 1.25 16.87
N PRO A 68 14.87 1.95 17.50
CA PRO A 68 13.54 2.12 16.95
C PRO A 68 13.58 2.91 15.63
N GLU A 69 13.05 2.30 14.59
CA GLU A 69 12.86 2.90 13.27
C GLU A 69 11.35 3.13 13.04
N ALA A 70 11.01 4.14 12.24
CA ALA A 70 9.65 4.44 11.82
C ALA A 70 9.64 4.87 10.35
N VAL A 71 8.57 4.53 9.64
CA VAL A 71 8.33 5.04 8.30
C VAL A 71 7.53 6.33 8.41
N LEU A 72 8.04 7.39 7.80
CA LEU A 72 7.39 8.69 7.71
C LEU A 72 6.67 8.78 6.38
N VAL A 73 5.43 9.25 6.45
CA VAL A 73 4.66 9.72 5.30
C VAL A 73 4.87 11.22 5.19
N ILE A 74 5.33 11.67 4.03
CA ILE A 74 5.40 13.08 3.68
C ILE A 74 4.60 13.28 2.40
N GLU A 75 3.52 14.05 2.49
CA GLU A 75 2.70 14.43 1.35
C GLU A 75 2.96 15.88 0.99
N ILE A 76 3.19 16.16 -0.30
CA ILE A 76 3.42 17.50 -0.82
C ILE A 76 2.44 17.83 -1.94
N ALA A 77 2.10 19.11 -2.06
CA ALA A 77 1.45 19.69 -3.22
C ALA A 77 2.48 19.89 -4.34
N GLY A 78 2.19 19.38 -5.53
CA GLY A 78 3.04 19.49 -6.70
C GLY A 78 4.22 18.53 -6.65
N SER A 79 5.41 19.04 -6.96
CA SER A 79 6.63 18.25 -6.96
C SER A 79 7.82 19.07 -6.51
N VAL A 80 8.74 18.40 -5.78
CA VAL A 80 10.04 18.96 -5.43
C VAL A 80 11.11 18.22 -6.23
N ALA A 81 11.78 18.92 -7.14
CA ALA A 81 12.91 18.36 -7.89
C ALA A 81 14.03 17.92 -6.92
N GLU A 82 14.58 16.73 -7.17
CA GLU A 82 15.66 16.13 -6.37
C GLU A 82 15.28 15.89 -4.90
N PHE A 83 13.97 15.77 -4.58
CA PHE A 83 13.53 15.55 -3.21
C PHE A 83 14.16 14.31 -2.56
N ARG A 84 14.31 13.22 -3.32
CA ARG A 84 15.04 12.03 -2.88
C ARG A 84 16.41 12.35 -2.30
N GLN A 85 17.18 13.21 -2.97
CA GLN A 85 18.51 13.60 -2.51
C GLN A 85 18.43 14.41 -1.21
N ALA A 86 17.41 15.25 -1.05
CA ALA A 86 17.18 16.03 0.16
C ALA A 86 16.82 15.14 1.37
N VAL A 87 16.01 14.10 1.14
CA VAL A 87 15.63 13.08 2.13
C VAL A 87 16.84 12.26 2.54
N GLU A 88 17.59 11.72 1.56
CA GLU A 88 18.81 10.94 1.82
C GLU A 88 19.87 11.81 2.54
N ALA A 89 19.99 13.09 2.20
CA ALA A 89 20.88 14.02 2.90
C ALA A 89 20.45 14.26 4.36
N ALA A 90 19.15 14.19 4.68
CA ALA A 90 18.62 14.23 6.05
C ALA A 90 18.85 12.95 6.85
N GLY A 91 19.54 11.96 6.28
CA GLY A 91 19.83 10.69 6.94
C GLY A 91 18.66 9.71 6.93
N LEU A 92 17.63 9.99 6.13
CA LEU A 92 16.45 9.15 5.99
C LEU A 92 16.62 8.18 4.82
N GLU A 93 16.15 6.94 4.97
CA GLU A 93 16.20 5.94 3.89
C GLU A 93 14.96 6.09 3.00
N TRP A 94 15.18 6.29 1.70
CA TRP A 94 14.09 6.36 0.72
C TRP A 94 13.49 4.97 0.45
N LEU A 95 12.18 4.82 0.67
CA LEU A 95 11.47 3.56 0.44
C LEU A 95 10.65 3.61 -0.85
N VAL A 96 9.63 4.47 -0.90
CA VAL A 96 8.63 4.50 -1.98
C VAL A 96 8.25 5.95 -2.30
N GLU A 97 7.88 6.20 -3.55
CA GLU A 97 7.26 7.44 -4.03
C GLU A 97 6.00 7.09 -4.80
N TRP A 98 4.92 7.80 -4.50
CA TRP A 98 3.66 7.74 -5.25
C TRP A 98 3.26 9.12 -5.75
N GLU A 99 2.70 9.14 -6.95
CA GLU A 99 2.01 10.33 -7.47
C GLU A 99 0.59 10.36 -6.93
N LEU A 100 0.20 11.48 -6.33
CA LEU A 100 -1.15 11.74 -5.88
C LEU A 100 -1.84 12.59 -6.94
N GLY A 101 -2.70 12.00 -7.78
CA GLY A 101 -3.32 12.72 -8.90
C GLY A 101 -4.48 13.65 -8.52
N ASP A 102 -5.14 13.36 -7.40
CA ASP A 102 -6.51 13.83 -7.15
C ASP A 102 -6.66 14.62 -5.84
N ILE A 103 -5.64 15.36 -5.40
CA ILE A 103 -5.75 16.16 -4.17
C ILE A 103 -6.77 17.28 -4.42
N PRO A 104 -7.91 17.31 -3.69
CA PRO A 104 -8.91 18.35 -3.90
C PRO A 104 -8.33 19.73 -3.56
N PRO A 105 -8.55 20.77 -4.39
CA PRO A 105 -8.02 22.09 -4.12
C PRO A 105 -8.72 22.74 -2.92
N ASP A 106 -7.94 23.31 -2.01
CA ASP A 106 -8.43 24.06 -0.86
C ASP A 106 -7.96 25.53 -0.90
N ASN A 107 -8.05 26.22 0.25
CA ASN A 107 -7.64 27.63 0.33
C ASN A 107 -6.11 27.80 0.27
N ASP A 108 -5.36 26.78 0.67
CA ASP A 108 -3.91 26.80 0.81
C ASP A 108 -3.25 26.25 -0.45
N PHE A 109 -3.76 25.12 -0.96
CA PHE A 109 -3.25 24.39 -2.10
C PHE A 109 -4.28 24.35 -3.23
N PHE A 110 -3.97 25.04 -4.32
CA PHE A 110 -4.78 25.01 -5.53
C PHE A 110 -3.92 25.31 -6.76
N VAL A 111 -4.39 24.97 -7.94
CA VAL A 111 -3.73 25.37 -9.20
C VAL A 111 -4.27 26.74 -9.62
N PRO A 112 -3.46 27.80 -9.71
CA PRO A 112 -3.90 29.07 -10.25
C PRO A 112 -4.02 29.02 -11.78
N ASP A 113 -4.97 29.78 -12.34
CA ASP A 113 -5.02 30.03 -13.78
C ASP A 113 -3.93 31.03 -14.23
N ASN A 114 -3.90 31.34 -15.53
CA ASN A 114 -2.94 32.29 -16.10
C ASN A 114 -3.10 33.73 -15.56
N GLU A 115 -4.24 34.05 -14.94
CA GLU A 115 -4.53 35.34 -14.30
C GLU A 115 -4.25 35.31 -12.79
N GLY A 116 -3.78 34.18 -12.25
CA GLY A 116 -3.50 33.99 -10.82
C GLY A 116 -4.73 33.68 -9.98
N LYS A 117 -5.89 33.39 -10.59
CA LYS A 117 -7.12 33.05 -9.86
C LYS A 117 -7.16 31.56 -9.54
N ARG A 118 -7.73 31.23 -8.38
CA ARG A 118 -7.96 29.85 -7.97
C ARG A 118 -8.82 29.11 -8.98
N THR A 119 -8.41 27.89 -9.30
CA THR A 119 -9.22 26.94 -10.08
C THR A 119 -9.66 25.78 -9.20
N ASP A 120 -10.71 25.07 -9.63
CA ASP A 120 -11.18 23.83 -9.00
C ASP A 120 -10.45 22.58 -9.53
N ASN A 121 -9.35 22.76 -10.27
CA ASN A 121 -8.56 21.63 -10.76
C ASN A 121 -7.87 20.93 -9.58
N PRO A 122 -7.82 19.58 -9.58
CA PRO A 122 -7.04 18.84 -8.62
C PRO A 122 -5.58 19.30 -8.61
N VAL A 123 -5.03 19.35 -7.41
CA VAL A 123 -3.60 19.56 -7.22
C VAL A 123 -2.94 18.21 -7.34
N GLY A 124 -2.06 18.03 -8.33
CA GLY A 124 -1.21 16.85 -8.29
C GLY A 124 -0.24 16.99 -7.12
N GLY A 125 0.03 15.91 -6.41
CA GLY A 125 0.94 15.86 -5.29
C GLY A 125 1.83 14.64 -5.34
N ARG A 126 2.68 14.50 -4.33
CA ARG A 126 3.54 13.34 -4.16
C ARG A 126 3.53 12.89 -2.72
N MET A 127 3.44 11.59 -2.53
CA MET A 127 3.60 10.93 -1.25
C MET A 127 4.95 10.25 -1.24
N PHE A 128 5.72 10.49 -0.19
CA PHE A 128 7.02 9.90 0.00
C PHE A 128 7.04 9.11 1.28
N LEU A 129 7.54 7.88 1.18
CA LEU A 129 7.83 7.05 2.32
C LEU A 129 9.32 7.04 2.58
N SER A 130 9.68 7.49 3.77
CA SER A 130 11.06 7.44 4.19
C SER A 130 11.20 6.87 5.59
N LEU A 131 12.14 5.95 5.74
CA LEU A 131 12.44 5.39 7.03
C LEU A 131 13.39 6.32 7.79
N GLY A 132 12.90 6.81 8.93
CA GLY A 132 13.65 7.58 9.90
C GLY A 132 13.93 6.74 11.14
N ASN A 133 15.18 6.79 11.60
CA ASN A 133 15.48 6.52 13.00
C ASN A 133 15.37 7.83 13.80
N GLU A 134 15.69 7.79 15.09
CA GLU A 134 15.62 8.97 15.95
C GLU A 134 16.47 10.13 15.43
N ALA A 135 17.66 9.85 14.92
CA ALA A 135 18.54 10.87 14.35
C ALA A 135 17.90 11.57 13.13
N GLY A 136 17.29 10.80 12.21
CA GLY A 136 16.61 11.36 11.05
C GLY A 136 15.41 12.23 11.41
N LEU A 137 14.62 11.82 12.41
CA LEU A 137 13.49 12.63 12.89
C LEU A 137 13.98 13.94 13.54
N GLN A 138 15.03 13.88 14.38
CA GLN A 138 15.61 15.08 14.98
C GLN A 138 16.19 16.04 13.94
N GLU A 139 16.77 15.52 12.86
CA GLU A 139 17.25 16.33 11.74
C GLU A 139 16.09 17.06 11.04
N ILE A 140 14.97 16.39 10.74
CA ILE A 140 13.79 17.06 10.16
C ILE A 140 13.27 18.16 11.10
N LEU A 141 13.17 17.87 12.40
CA LEU A 141 12.70 18.84 13.39
C LEU A 141 13.64 20.05 13.50
N SER A 142 14.96 19.84 13.43
CA SER A 142 15.96 20.91 13.41
C SER A 142 15.86 21.77 12.15
N LEU A 143 15.65 21.14 10.98
CA LEU A 143 15.43 21.85 9.72
C LEU A 143 14.12 22.65 9.75
N TRP A 144 13.07 22.07 10.33
CA TRP A 144 11.79 22.75 10.55
C TRP A 144 11.95 24.00 11.41
N GLU A 145 12.57 23.89 12.59
CA GLU A 145 12.77 25.03 13.49
C GLU A 145 13.54 26.17 12.82
N GLN A 146 14.57 25.84 12.03
CA GLN A 146 15.33 26.83 11.28
C GLN A 146 14.48 27.49 10.19
N TRP A 147 13.73 26.70 9.42
CA TRP A 147 12.85 27.22 8.37
C TRP A 147 11.74 28.11 8.96
N ARG A 148 11.07 27.65 10.03
CA ARG A 148 10.04 28.38 10.76
C ARG A 148 10.53 29.75 11.19
N ASP A 149 11.71 29.80 11.80
CA ASP A 149 12.33 31.04 12.29
C ASP A 149 12.97 31.89 11.16
N ARG A 150 12.73 31.53 9.88
CA ARG A 150 13.28 32.16 8.68
C ARG A 150 14.82 32.23 8.65
N LYS A 151 15.48 31.25 9.28
CA LYS A 151 16.93 31.08 9.24
C LYS A 151 17.35 30.35 7.98
N THR A 152 18.58 30.60 7.53
CA THR A 152 19.17 29.87 6.41
C THR A 152 19.40 28.42 6.79
N LEU A 153 18.89 27.49 5.97
CA LEU A 153 19.12 26.06 6.17
C LEU A 153 20.60 25.69 5.94
N PRO A 154 21.11 24.62 6.60
CA PRO A 154 22.48 24.16 6.43
C PRO A 154 22.82 23.84 4.97
N HIS A 155 24.11 23.92 4.62
CA HIS A 155 24.59 23.60 3.29
C HIS A 155 24.15 22.18 2.87
N GLY A 156 23.62 22.05 1.65
CA GLY A 156 23.07 20.79 1.12
C GLY A 156 21.63 20.49 1.56
N LYS A 157 21.03 21.28 2.46
CA LYS A 157 19.65 21.10 2.95
C LYS A 157 18.66 22.15 2.46
N GLY A 158 19.09 23.12 1.65
CA GLY A 158 18.22 24.20 1.16
C GLY A 158 16.97 23.76 0.39
N LYS A 159 16.95 22.54 -0.16
CA LYS A 159 15.76 21.96 -0.82
C LYS A 159 14.59 21.75 0.13
N TRP A 160 14.85 21.56 1.43
CA TRP A 160 13.80 21.42 2.44
C TRP A 160 12.90 22.66 2.55
N THR A 161 13.37 23.85 2.14
CA THR A 161 12.51 25.03 2.03
C THR A 161 11.32 24.79 1.09
N ALA A 162 11.56 24.18 -0.09
CA ALA A 162 10.48 23.88 -1.02
C ALA A 162 9.55 22.79 -0.47
N VAL A 163 10.11 21.82 0.25
CA VAL A 163 9.37 20.74 0.90
C VAL A 163 8.43 21.32 1.95
N PHE A 164 8.93 22.15 2.87
CA PHE A 164 8.10 22.76 3.90
C PHE A 164 7.04 23.70 3.32
N ASN A 165 7.36 24.46 2.25
CA ASN A 165 6.36 25.27 1.55
C ASN A 165 5.22 24.43 0.98
N GLN A 166 5.53 23.25 0.42
CA GLN A 166 4.58 22.40 -0.30
C GLN A 166 3.97 21.30 0.57
N MET A 167 4.44 21.11 1.80
CA MET A 167 4.02 20.01 2.66
C MET A 167 2.55 20.15 3.05
N ILE A 168 1.75 19.17 2.64
CA ILE A 168 0.35 19.04 3.00
C ILE A 168 0.29 18.36 4.37
N GLN A 169 0.99 17.23 4.47
CA GLN A 169 0.95 16.38 5.63
C GLN A 169 2.29 15.72 5.93
N ILE A 170 2.61 15.59 7.22
CA ILE A 170 3.65 14.70 7.72
C ILE A 170 3.13 13.88 8.90
N ARG A 171 3.32 12.56 8.83
CA ARG A 171 2.91 11.62 9.89
C ARG A 171 3.74 10.35 9.86
N ARG A 172 3.55 9.48 10.85
CA ARG A 172 4.12 8.13 10.85
C ARG A 172 3.17 7.17 10.13
N TRP A 173 3.70 6.29 9.29
CA TRP A 173 2.98 5.15 8.73
C TRP A 173 2.45 4.25 9.84
N GLY A 174 1.17 3.88 9.78
CA GLY A 174 0.51 3.15 10.84
C GLY A 174 -0.78 2.49 10.42
N ILE A 175 -1.72 2.35 11.37
CA ILE A 175 -2.97 1.60 11.18
C ILE A 175 -3.82 2.18 10.04
N GLU A 176 -3.73 3.49 9.81
CA GLU A 176 -4.43 4.17 8.72
C GLU A 176 -4.08 3.50 7.38
N GLU A 177 -2.81 3.52 6.98
CA GLU A 177 -2.38 2.99 5.70
C GLU A 177 -2.33 1.46 5.68
N VAL A 178 -1.92 0.85 6.80
CA VAL A 178 -1.71 -0.60 6.89
C VAL A 178 -3.04 -1.37 6.83
N LEU A 179 -4.11 -0.83 7.44
CA LEU A 179 -5.37 -1.56 7.67
C LEU A 179 -6.65 -0.84 7.22
N ARG A 180 -6.75 0.49 7.41
CA ARG A 180 -7.98 1.24 7.07
C ARG A 180 -8.08 1.48 5.58
N GLU A 181 -7.04 2.05 4.98
CA GLU A 181 -6.99 2.33 3.54
C GLU A 181 -7.04 1.04 2.70
N THR A 182 -6.45 -0.05 3.20
CA THR A 182 -6.52 -1.38 2.57
C THR A 182 -7.86 -2.10 2.76
N ARG A 183 -8.78 -1.52 3.54
CA ARG A 183 -10.09 -2.09 3.90
C ARG A 183 -10.01 -3.45 4.61
N MET A 184 -8.85 -3.76 5.18
CA MET A 184 -8.60 -5.02 5.89
C MET A 184 -9.42 -5.10 7.18
N LEU A 185 -9.68 -3.96 7.84
CA LEU A 185 -10.58 -3.92 9.01
C LEU A 185 -12.01 -4.33 8.67
N ASP A 186 -12.55 -3.85 7.55
CA ASP A 186 -13.91 -4.18 7.11
C ASP A 186 -14.02 -5.68 6.80
N LEU A 187 -13.05 -6.21 6.06
CA LEU A 187 -12.99 -7.64 5.74
C LEU A 187 -12.86 -8.50 7.01
N TRP A 188 -12.05 -8.10 8.00
CA TRP A 188 -11.96 -8.85 9.26
C TRP A 188 -13.25 -8.80 10.07
N ARG A 189 -13.98 -7.67 10.07
CA ARG A 189 -15.30 -7.59 10.70
C ARG A 189 -16.26 -8.59 10.07
N ASP A 190 -16.30 -8.64 8.73
CA ASP A 190 -17.15 -9.58 7.99
C ASP A 190 -16.75 -11.05 8.24
N MET A 191 -15.45 -11.35 8.27
CA MET A 191 -14.95 -12.71 8.50
C MET A 191 -15.21 -13.25 9.91
N LEU A 192 -15.44 -12.36 10.89
CA LEU A 192 -15.63 -12.69 12.30
C LEU A 192 -17.12 -12.73 12.70
N ASP A 193 -18.04 -12.64 11.74
CA ASP A 193 -19.49 -12.73 11.95
C ASP A 193 -20.08 -14.00 11.28
N PRO A 194 -20.61 -14.98 12.05
CA PRO A 194 -20.69 -15.02 13.50
C PRO A 194 -19.34 -15.35 14.17
N VAL A 195 -19.19 -14.94 15.42
CA VAL A 195 -17.93 -15.10 16.17
C VAL A 195 -17.63 -16.58 16.46
N ASP A 196 -16.53 -17.08 15.89
CA ASP A 196 -15.87 -18.32 16.31
C ASP A 196 -14.53 -17.99 17.00
N PRO A 197 -14.42 -18.15 18.33
CA PRO A 197 -13.19 -17.86 19.08
C PRO A 197 -11.99 -18.74 18.70
N GLU A 198 -12.22 -19.96 18.22
CA GLU A 198 -11.15 -20.92 17.87
C GLU A 198 -10.70 -20.78 16.42
N GLN A 199 -11.41 -19.97 15.63
CA GLN A 199 -11.05 -19.71 14.24
C GLN A 199 -9.69 -19.03 14.14
N THR A 200 -8.92 -19.45 13.14
CA THR A 200 -7.72 -18.74 12.72
C THR A 200 -7.96 -18.03 11.40
N ILE A 201 -7.36 -16.85 11.27
CA ILE A 201 -7.50 -15.99 10.09
C ILE A 201 -6.16 -15.93 9.38
N ARG A 202 -6.18 -16.24 8.09
CA ARG A 202 -5.00 -16.17 7.22
C ARG A 202 -4.94 -14.82 6.55
N CYS A 203 -3.74 -14.25 6.56
CA CYS A 203 -3.43 -13.03 5.83
C CYS A 203 -1.97 -13.06 5.39
N GLN A 204 -1.60 -12.14 4.51
CA GLN A 204 -0.24 -11.93 4.07
C GLN A 204 0.25 -10.60 4.66
N LEU A 205 1.45 -10.63 5.23
CA LEU A 205 2.19 -9.42 5.55
C LEU A 205 3.07 -9.08 4.36
N GLU A 206 2.91 -7.88 3.83
CA GLU A 206 3.85 -7.27 2.89
C GLU A 206 4.75 -6.31 3.66
N LEU A 207 6.06 -6.44 3.51
CA LEU A 207 7.06 -5.69 4.26
C LEU A 207 7.68 -4.62 3.37
N PHE A 208 8.12 -3.52 3.98
CA PHE A 208 8.93 -2.54 3.28
C PHE A 208 10.23 -3.17 2.79
N TYR A 209 10.46 -3.12 1.47
CA TYR A 209 11.63 -3.74 0.89
C TYR A 209 12.92 -2.99 1.26
N ARG A 210 13.73 -3.57 2.14
CA ARG A 210 15.04 -3.01 2.50
C ARG A 210 16.08 -3.41 1.46
N LYS A 211 16.83 -2.45 0.90
CA LYS A 211 17.88 -2.74 -0.10
C LYS A 211 18.96 -3.69 0.43
N ALA A 212 19.35 -3.50 1.69
CA ALA A 212 20.40 -4.30 2.32
C ALA A 212 19.84 -5.62 2.88
N LYS A 213 20.46 -6.75 2.51
CA LYS A 213 20.00 -8.09 2.91
C LYS A 213 19.95 -8.28 4.43
N ASN A 214 20.94 -7.77 5.16
CA ASN A 214 20.98 -7.83 6.62
C ASN A 214 19.80 -7.08 7.27
N LYS A 215 19.35 -5.97 6.67
CA LYS A 215 18.14 -5.26 7.11
C LYS A 215 16.90 -6.11 6.87
N ARG A 216 16.76 -6.73 5.68
CA ARG A 216 15.63 -7.65 5.41
C ARG A 216 15.58 -8.80 6.41
N THR A 217 16.69 -9.50 6.64
CA THR A 217 16.76 -10.58 7.64
C THR A 217 16.41 -10.11 9.06
N ARG A 218 16.72 -8.85 9.41
CA ARG A 218 16.31 -8.25 10.68
C ARG A 218 14.79 -8.02 10.72
N SER A 219 14.21 -7.46 9.66
CA SER A 219 12.76 -7.27 9.52
C SER A 219 12.01 -8.62 9.65
N GLU A 220 12.51 -9.67 8.99
CA GLU A 220 11.95 -11.03 9.07
C GLU A 220 11.93 -11.56 10.51
N GLN A 221 13.05 -11.42 11.24
CA GLN A 221 13.17 -11.88 12.62
C GLN A 221 12.24 -11.10 13.55
N GLN A 222 12.13 -9.78 13.36
CA GLN A 222 11.23 -8.94 14.14
C GLN A 222 9.76 -9.33 13.91
N VAL A 223 9.34 -9.48 12.64
CA VAL A 223 7.97 -9.89 12.31
C VAL A 223 7.66 -11.27 12.89
N ARG A 224 8.59 -12.22 12.82
CA ARG A 224 8.42 -13.55 13.43
C ARG A 224 8.12 -13.47 14.92
N VAL A 225 8.94 -12.71 15.67
CA VAL A 225 8.75 -12.52 17.12
C VAL A 225 7.39 -11.89 17.42
N LEU A 226 6.97 -10.88 16.65
CA LEU A 226 5.70 -10.19 16.87
C LEU A 226 4.48 -11.06 16.56
N VAL A 227 4.57 -11.90 15.52
CA VAL A 227 3.50 -12.87 15.19
C VAL A 227 3.39 -13.93 16.27
N GLU A 228 4.51 -14.50 16.72
CA GLU A 228 4.53 -15.50 17.79
C GLU A 228 4.04 -14.93 19.13
N ALA A 229 4.34 -13.66 19.43
CA ALA A 229 3.90 -12.98 20.65
C ALA A 229 2.37 -12.89 20.82
N ILE A 230 1.62 -12.92 19.70
CA ILE A 230 0.16 -12.96 19.71
C ILE A 230 -0.41 -14.34 19.40
N SER A 231 0.38 -15.40 19.61
CA SER A 231 0.02 -16.80 19.30
C SER A 231 -0.31 -17.05 17.82
N GLY A 232 0.15 -16.17 16.93
CA GLY A 232 0.09 -16.38 15.49
C GLY A 232 1.18 -17.33 15.01
N ARG A 233 1.10 -17.72 13.74
CA ARG A 233 2.04 -18.64 13.10
C ARG A 233 2.39 -18.18 11.69
N LEU A 234 3.65 -18.32 11.31
CA LEU A 234 4.07 -18.19 9.91
C LEU A 234 3.70 -19.48 9.15
N LEU A 235 3.05 -19.32 8.00
CA LEU A 235 2.61 -20.44 7.14
C LEU A 235 3.68 -20.89 6.13
N GLY A 236 4.83 -20.23 6.11
CA GLY A 236 5.96 -20.55 5.24
C GLY A 236 7.13 -19.60 5.47
N ASP A 237 8.13 -19.73 4.61
CA ASP A 237 9.27 -18.80 4.57
C ASP A 237 8.88 -17.45 3.97
N PHE A 238 9.71 -16.44 4.21
CA PHE A 238 9.59 -15.14 3.57
C PHE A 238 9.89 -15.27 2.08
N ILE A 239 9.06 -14.63 1.27
CA ILE A 239 9.28 -14.45 -0.16
C ILE A 239 10.12 -13.18 -0.31
N ASP A 240 11.36 -13.29 -0.80
CA ASP A 240 12.23 -12.16 -1.19
C ASP A 240 12.41 -12.20 -2.70
N MET A 241 11.86 -11.20 -3.40
CA MET A 241 11.97 -11.03 -4.86
C MET A 241 12.60 -9.65 -5.16
N PRO A 242 13.94 -9.56 -5.20
CA PRO A 242 14.65 -8.30 -5.38
C PRO A 242 14.34 -7.58 -6.69
N GLU A 243 13.97 -8.32 -7.73
CA GLU A 243 13.73 -7.80 -9.08
C GLU A 243 12.55 -6.82 -9.12
N ILE A 244 11.59 -7.01 -8.22
CA ILE A 244 10.38 -6.20 -8.10
C ILE A 244 10.26 -5.55 -6.72
N ALA A 245 11.34 -5.58 -5.93
CA ALA A 245 11.37 -5.09 -4.55
C ALA A 245 10.18 -5.62 -3.72
N PHE A 246 9.85 -6.91 -3.85
CA PHE A 246 8.75 -7.55 -3.14
C PHE A 246 9.28 -8.40 -2.00
N HIS A 247 8.74 -8.18 -0.80
CA HIS A 247 9.10 -8.93 0.40
C HIS A 247 7.87 -9.22 1.24
N ALA A 248 7.52 -10.49 1.45
CA ALA A 248 6.26 -10.85 2.11
C ALA A 248 6.30 -12.19 2.82
N VAL A 249 5.35 -12.41 3.74
CA VAL A 249 5.13 -13.71 4.40
C VAL A 249 3.64 -13.96 4.63
N LYS A 250 3.20 -15.22 4.49
CA LYS A 250 1.86 -15.63 4.88
C LYS A 250 1.83 -16.02 6.34
N ILE A 251 0.83 -15.53 7.06
CA ILE A 251 0.65 -15.79 8.47
C ILE A 251 -0.78 -16.26 8.76
N GLU A 252 -0.92 -16.85 9.94
CA GLU A 252 -2.18 -17.24 10.54
C GLU A 252 -2.26 -16.59 11.92
N LEU A 253 -3.36 -15.88 12.18
CA LEU A 253 -3.60 -15.15 13.42
C LEU A 253 -4.84 -15.70 14.13
N PRO A 254 -4.86 -15.79 15.47
CA PRO A 254 -6.07 -16.13 16.21
C PRO A 254 -7.16 -15.07 15.99
N ALA A 255 -8.41 -15.50 15.79
CA ALA A 255 -9.56 -14.60 15.70
C ALA A 255 -9.63 -13.65 16.90
N GLN A 256 -9.28 -14.13 18.10
CA GLN A 256 -9.29 -13.34 19.33
C GLN A 256 -8.36 -12.11 19.26
N SER A 257 -7.19 -12.21 18.63
CA SER A 257 -6.26 -11.07 18.49
C SER A 257 -6.82 -9.99 17.56
N ILE A 258 -7.47 -10.40 16.47
CA ILE A 258 -8.13 -9.48 15.53
C ILE A 258 -9.35 -8.83 16.19
N ARG A 259 -10.14 -9.59 16.95
CA ARG A 259 -11.26 -9.05 17.73
C ARG A 259 -10.81 -8.02 18.75
N GLN A 260 -9.71 -8.29 19.45
CA GLN A 260 -9.13 -7.33 20.38
C GLN A 260 -8.72 -6.05 19.67
N LEU A 261 -8.03 -6.14 18.52
CA LEU A 261 -7.69 -4.98 17.71
C LEU A 261 -8.94 -4.17 17.33
N LEU A 262 -9.96 -4.83 16.78
CA LEU A 262 -11.20 -4.16 16.35
C LEU A 262 -11.89 -3.45 17.53
N ALA A 263 -11.99 -4.11 18.68
CA ALA A 263 -12.58 -3.54 19.88
C ALA A 263 -11.77 -2.35 20.42
N GLU A 264 -10.44 -2.40 20.37
CA GLU A 264 -9.58 -1.26 20.75
C GLU A 264 -9.85 -0.06 19.82
N LEU A 265 -9.88 -0.29 18.51
CA LEU A 265 -10.12 0.77 17.51
C LEU A 265 -11.52 1.36 17.57
N ASP A 266 -12.56 0.56 17.83
CA ASP A 266 -13.94 1.02 17.93
C ASP A 266 -14.19 1.90 19.17
N ASN A 267 -13.42 1.67 20.25
CA ASN A 267 -13.49 2.49 21.47
C ASN A 267 -12.79 3.85 21.34
N GLY A 268 -12.35 4.23 20.14
CA GLY A 268 -11.61 5.47 19.91
C GLY A 268 -10.21 5.45 20.51
N ALA A 269 -9.71 4.27 20.91
CA ALA A 269 -8.28 4.14 21.09
C ALA A 269 -7.67 4.11 19.69
N ASP A 270 -7.13 5.24 19.24
CA ASP A 270 -6.28 5.32 18.02
C ASP A 270 -5.01 4.45 18.13
N LYS A 271 -4.92 3.63 19.18
CA LYS A 271 -3.73 2.93 19.62
C LYS A 271 -4.14 1.55 20.10
N THR A 272 -3.76 0.57 19.30
CA THR A 272 -3.82 -0.83 19.71
C THR A 272 -2.69 -1.15 20.69
N THR A 273 -2.94 -2.07 21.62
CA THR A 273 -1.90 -2.62 22.50
C THR A 273 -1.04 -3.67 21.78
N ILE A 274 -1.51 -4.19 20.65
CA ILE A 274 -0.87 -5.27 19.90
C ILE A 274 0.26 -4.73 19.02
N GLN A 275 1.50 -5.12 19.34
CA GLN A 275 2.70 -4.60 18.69
C GLN A 275 2.82 -4.97 17.21
N LEU A 276 2.25 -6.11 16.79
CA LEU A 276 2.30 -6.55 15.38
C LEU A 276 1.69 -5.49 14.45
N PHE A 277 0.53 -4.91 14.80
CA PHE A 277 -0.15 -3.89 13.99
C PHE A 277 0.50 -2.50 14.07
N LYS A 278 1.53 -2.33 14.92
CA LYS A 278 2.34 -1.11 15.05
C LYS A 278 3.71 -1.24 14.40
N CYS A 279 4.05 -2.42 13.87
CA CYS A 279 5.38 -2.71 13.34
C CYS A 279 5.65 -1.90 12.06
N HIS A 280 6.62 -0.99 12.12
CA HIS A 280 7.02 -0.17 10.97
C HIS A 280 7.59 -0.96 9.78
N GLU A 281 8.01 -2.21 9.99
CA GLU A 281 8.51 -3.08 8.92
C GLU A 281 7.38 -3.55 8.00
N ILE A 282 6.13 -3.54 8.47
CA ILE A 282 4.95 -3.97 7.73
C ILE A 282 4.42 -2.80 6.91
N MET A 283 4.41 -2.96 5.60
CA MET A 283 3.78 -2.05 4.67
C MET A 283 2.27 -2.28 4.64
N TYR A 284 1.82 -3.51 4.39
CA TYR A 284 0.40 -3.85 4.32
C TYR A 284 0.07 -5.20 4.96
N PHE A 285 -1.15 -5.29 5.50
CA PHE A 285 -1.84 -6.57 5.64
C PHE A 285 -2.71 -6.76 4.40
N ARG A 286 -2.52 -7.87 3.71
CA ARG A 286 -3.31 -8.25 2.55
C ARG A 286 -4.13 -9.49 2.87
N PRO A 287 -5.38 -9.59 2.39
CA PRO A 287 -6.10 -10.84 2.46
C PRO A 287 -5.34 -11.92 1.67
N THR A 288 -5.31 -13.15 2.20
CA THR A 288 -4.91 -14.27 1.35
C THR A 288 -6.07 -14.66 0.46
N GLY A 289 -5.96 -14.38 -0.84
CA GLY A 289 -6.92 -14.85 -1.82
C GLY A 289 -7.05 -16.38 -1.75
N GLN A 290 -8.27 -16.88 -1.55
CA GLN A 290 -8.58 -18.28 -1.80
C GLN A 290 -8.79 -18.46 -3.31
N SER A 291 -7.72 -18.67 -4.06
CA SER A 291 -7.84 -19.35 -5.36
C SER A 291 -7.50 -20.82 -5.15
N LEU A 292 -8.46 -21.53 -4.58
CA LEU A 292 -8.52 -22.99 -4.58
C LEU A 292 -9.67 -23.39 -5.50
N ALA A 293 -9.45 -23.30 -6.81
CA ALA A 293 -10.04 -24.32 -7.65
C ALA A 293 -9.30 -25.62 -7.29
N VAL A 294 -9.79 -26.36 -6.30
CA VAL A 294 -9.46 -27.77 -6.18
C VAL A 294 -10.03 -28.40 -7.45
N ILE A 295 -9.19 -28.54 -8.48
CA ILE A 295 -9.49 -29.46 -9.56
C ILE A 295 -9.41 -30.82 -8.88
N ALA A 296 -10.55 -31.35 -8.45
CA ALA A 296 -10.61 -32.73 -8.02
C ALA A 296 -10.12 -33.58 -9.19
N ASP A 297 -9.19 -34.50 -8.95
CA ASP A 297 -8.81 -35.48 -9.95
C ASP A 297 -10.05 -36.30 -10.30
N GLY A 298 -10.58 -36.06 -11.51
CA GLY A 298 -11.79 -36.67 -12.04
C GLY A 298 -12.12 -36.09 -13.42
N GLU A 299 -12.77 -36.89 -14.25
CA GLU A 299 -13.42 -36.35 -15.46
C GLU A 299 -14.50 -35.35 -15.01
N GLY A 300 -14.43 -34.11 -15.52
CA GLY A 300 -15.43 -33.10 -15.23
C GLY A 300 -16.82 -33.65 -15.55
N ILE A 301 -17.78 -33.47 -14.64
CA ILE A 301 -19.16 -33.84 -14.91
C ILE A 301 -19.66 -32.87 -15.97
N GLU A 302 -20.10 -33.40 -17.12
CA GLU A 302 -20.79 -32.63 -18.15
C GLU A 302 -22.04 -32.04 -17.51
N THR A 303 -21.93 -30.77 -17.10
CA THR A 303 -23.00 -30.04 -16.44
C THR A 303 -23.75 -29.35 -17.55
N GLU A 304 -24.99 -29.76 -17.78
CA GLU A 304 -25.87 -29.06 -18.69
C GLU A 304 -26.11 -27.65 -18.15
N ILE A 305 -25.56 -26.66 -18.86
CA ILE A 305 -25.90 -25.27 -18.63
C ILE A 305 -27.25 -25.11 -19.32
N ALA A 306 -28.32 -25.00 -18.54
CA ALA A 306 -29.68 -24.90 -19.07
C ALA A 306 -29.73 -23.84 -20.18
N GLU A 307 -29.97 -24.31 -21.42
CA GLU A 307 -30.17 -23.41 -22.55
C GLU A 307 -31.47 -22.62 -22.30
N GLY A 308 -31.34 -21.30 -22.11
CA GLY A 308 -32.49 -20.40 -22.10
C GLY A 308 -32.86 -19.72 -20.78
N GLU A 309 -32.27 -20.07 -19.64
CA GLU A 309 -32.46 -19.29 -18.40
C GLU A 309 -31.36 -18.22 -18.30
N GLY A 310 -31.63 -17.04 -18.85
CA GLY A 310 -30.63 -15.96 -18.88
C GLY A 310 -31.05 -14.66 -19.52
N THR A 311 -32.20 -14.58 -20.17
CA THR A 311 -32.81 -13.29 -20.50
C THR A 311 -33.66 -12.86 -19.31
N THR A 312 -33.01 -12.46 -18.23
CA THR A 312 -33.67 -11.63 -17.23
C THR A 312 -33.84 -10.24 -17.84
N ASP A 313 -35.07 -9.72 -17.93
CA ASP A 313 -35.39 -8.34 -18.33
C ASP A 313 -34.87 -7.26 -17.35
N LEU A 314 -33.94 -7.64 -16.44
CA LEU A 314 -33.40 -6.76 -15.41
C LEU A 314 -32.03 -6.22 -15.83
N PRO A 315 -31.80 -4.90 -15.74
CA PRO A 315 -30.59 -4.23 -16.22
C PRO A 315 -29.39 -4.41 -15.27
N ILE A 316 -29.27 -5.57 -14.61
CA ILE A 316 -28.18 -5.83 -13.67
C ILE A 316 -26.95 -6.23 -14.48
N VAL A 317 -26.10 -5.24 -14.76
CA VAL A 317 -24.78 -5.45 -15.35
C VAL A 317 -23.76 -5.52 -14.21
N ALA A 318 -23.07 -6.65 -14.08
CA ALA A 318 -21.93 -6.80 -13.19
C ALA A 318 -20.64 -6.59 -14.01
N ALA A 319 -19.77 -5.69 -13.56
CA ALA A 319 -18.44 -5.52 -14.15
C ALA A 319 -17.46 -6.49 -13.49
N ILE A 320 -16.71 -7.25 -14.31
CA ILE A 320 -15.68 -8.19 -13.86
C ILE A 320 -14.35 -7.73 -14.46
N LEU A 321 -13.37 -7.45 -13.58
CA LEU A 321 -12.00 -7.07 -13.96
C LEU A 321 -11.10 -8.32 -13.91
N ASP A 322 -10.99 -9.02 -15.04
CA ASP A 322 -10.19 -10.24 -15.18
C ASP A 322 -9.47 -10.23 -16.55
N GLY A 323 -8.69 -11.27 -16.86
CA GLY A 323 -8.14 -11.48 -18.19
C GLY A 323 -9.23 -11.72 -19.26
N ALA A 324 -8.84 -11.67 -20.53
CA ALA A 324 -9.79 -11.76 -21.65
C ALA A 324 -10.55 -13.13 -21.63
N PRO A 325 -11.88 -13.12 -21.45
CA PRO A 325 -12.66 -14.35 -21.30
C PRO A 325 -12.81 -15.12 -22.62
N ASN A 326 -13.14 -16.42 -22.54
CA ASN A 326 -13.47 -17.21 -23.72
C ASN A 326 -14.88 -16.87 -24.23
N MET A 327 -14.98 -15.83 -25.06
CA MET A 327 -16.25 -15.36 -25.64
C MET A 327 -17.02 -16.38 -26.49
N GLN A 328 -16.36 -17.46 -26.92
CA GLN A 328 -16.98 -18.53 -27.71
C GLN A 328 -17.53 -19.69 -26.85
N HIS A 329 -17.36 -19.64 -25.53
CA HIS A 329 -17.90 -20.65 -24.64
C HIS A 329 -19.43 -20.54 -24.61
N LEU A 330 -20.14 -21.67 -24.82
CA LEU A 330 -21.61 -21.72 -24.85
C LEU A 330 -22.26 -21.06 -23.62
N ALA A 331 -21.66 -21.24 -22.43
CA ALA A 331 -22.11 -20.61 -21.19
C ALA A 331 -22.09 -19.06 -21.18
N LEU A 332 -21.19 -18.46 -21.95
CA LEU A 332 -20.87 -17.03 -21.90
C LEU A 332 -21.39 -16.29 -23.12
N GLN A 333 -21.70 -17.02 -24.19
CA GLN A 333 -22.21 -16.47 -25.44
C GLN A 333 -23.48 -15.66 -25.16
N SER A 334 -23.52 -14.43 -25.67
CA SER A 334 -24.63 -13.48 -25.49
C SER A 334 -24.91 -13.04 -24.04
N ARG A 335 -24.02 -13.34 -23.09
CA ARG A 335 -24.13 -12.94 -21.66
C ARG A 335 -23.03 -11.96 -21.21
N LEU A 336 -22.04 -11.68 -22.06
CA LEU A 336 -20.91 -10.80 -21.75
C LEU A 336 -20.86 -9.59 -22.67
N LEU A 337 -20.65 -8.42 -22.08
CA LEU A 337 -20.18 -7.22 -22.76
C LEU A 337 -18.67 -7.13 -22.51
N LEU A 338 -17.86 -7.30 -23.56
CA LEU A 338 -16.41 -7.23 -23.45
C LEU A 338 -15.94 -5.80 -23.75
N ASP A 339 -15.29 -5.19 -22.77
CA ASP A 339 -14.50 -3.98 -22.96
C ASP A 339 -13.01 -4.37 -22.92
N ASP A 340 -12.35 -4.32 -24.07
CA ASP A 340 -10.95 -4.73 -24.26
C ASP A 340 -10.16 -3.59 -24.93
N PRO A 341 -9.94 -2.47 -24.21
CA PRO A 341 -9.31 -1.27 -24.78
C PRO A 341 -7.87 -1.53 -25.27
N ASP A 342 -7.20 -2.51 -24.67
CA ASP A 342 -5.83 -2.91 -24.99
C ASP A 342 -5.76 -4.04 -26.04
N ASN A 343 -6.92 -4.52 -26.53
CA ASN A 343 -7.05 -5.57 -27.54
C ASN A 343 -6.33 -6.88 -27.14
N LEU A 344 -6.36 -7.23 -25.85
CA LEU A 344 -5.77 -8.42 -25.27
C LEU A 344 -6.37 -9.71 -25.86
N ALA A 345 -7.68 -9.73 -26.16
CA ALA A 345 -8.38 -10.88 -26.72
C ALA A 345 -7.76 -11.37 -28.03
N SER A 346 -7.24 -10.45 -28.84
CA SER A 346 -6.54 -10.77 -30.11
C SER A 346 -5.21 -11.51 -29.90
N LEU A 347 -4.62 -11.40 -28.71
CA LEU A 347 -3.36 -12.03 -28.34
C LEU A 347 -3.55 -13.48 -27.85
N TYR A 348 -4.77 -13.87 -27.48
CA TYR A 348 -5.10 -15.23 -27.04
C TYR A 348 -5.45 -16.14 -28.23
N GLN A 349 -4.51 -16.99 -28.62
CA GLN A 349 -4.75 -18.03 -29.63
C GLN A 349 -5.73 -19.11 -29.10
N PRO A 350 -6.66 -19.62 -29.94
CA PRO A 350 -7.49 -20.77 -29.59
C PRO A 350 -6.62 -21.95 -29.16
N GLY A 351 -6.82 -22.47 -27.94
CA GLY A 351 -6.02 -23.55 -27.35
C GLY A 351 -4.93 -23.12 -26.36
N ARG A 352 -4.69 -21.81 -26.16
CA ARG A 352 -3.81 -21.27 -25.10
C ARG A 352 -4.57 -20.60 -23.95
N ARG A 353 -5.88 -20.82 -23.84
CA ARG A 353 -6.75 -20.24 -22.82
C ARG A 353 -6.77 -21.16 -21.59
N SER A 354 -5.86 -20.94 -20.65
CA SER A 354 -6.01 -21.43 -19.27
C SER A 354 -6.46 -20.28 -18.37
N MET A 355 -7.24 -20.57 -17.32
CA MET A 355 -7.61 -19.56 -16.32
C MET A 355 -6.36 -18.81 -15.86
N ALA A 356 -6.37 -17.50 -16.05
CA ALA A 356 -5.32 -16.65 -15.55
C ALA A 356 -5.34 -16.74 -14.02
N ARG A 357 -4.22 -17.18 -13.42
CA ARG A 357 -3.94 -16.82 -12.03
C ARG A 357 -3.56 -15.35 -12.07
N GLN A 358 -4.55 -14.49 -11.81
CA GLN A 358 -4.32 -13.07 -11.66
C GLN A 358 -3.53 -12.86 -10.37
N TRP A 359 -2.22 -12.68 -10.54
CA TRP A 359 -1.41 -11.94 -9.58
C TRP A 359 -1.51 -10.49 -10.00
N LEU A 360 -2.19 -9.68 -9.20
CA LEU A 360 -2.05 -8.23 -9.24
C LEU A 360 -1.29 -7.81 -7.96
N PRO A 361 -0.32 -6.89 -8.07
CA PRO A 361 0.52 -6.44 -6.96
C PRO A 361 -0.25 -5.73 -5.83
#